data_AF-A0A3D1KCS5-F1
#
_entry.id   AF-A0A3D1KCS5-F1
#
_cell.length_a   1.000
_cell.length_b   1.000
_cell.length_c   1.000
_cell.angle_alpha   90.00
_cell.angle_beta   90.00
_cell.angle_gamma   90.00
#
_symmetry.space_group_name_H-M   'P 1'
#
loop_
_entity.id
_entity.type
_entity.pdbx_description
1 polymer ?
#
loop_
_entity_poly.entity_id
_entity_poly.type
_entity_poly.pdbx_seq_one_letter_code
_entity_poly.pdbx_strand_id
1 'polypeptide(L)'
;MKSGAKKNQVQEKACSKAECKIPGCSKEKSLEKLAKSGKLEEFIKKSNGSWNHQSWLELCADISLEGYEPIDYDQVGVLLEERKAIYLSNLKQEDVLLTK
;
A
#
# COMPACT_ATOMS: atom_id res chain seq x y z
N MET A 1 30.19 16.74 -22.60
CA MET A 1 28.88 16.05 -22.66
C MET A 1 29.19 14.56 -22.87
N LYS A 2 28.89 13.58 -22.02
CA LYS A 2 27.79 13.40 -21.07
C LYS A 2 28.31 12.57 -19.89
N SER A 3 28.08 13.04 -18.68
CA SER A 3 28.17 12.24 -17.46
C SER A 3 27.01 11.25 -17.44
N GLY A 4 27.30 9.94 -17.43
CA GLY A 4 26.30 8.88 -17.28
C GLY A 4 26.49 8.20 -15.94
N ALA A 5 25.77 8.66 -14.92
CA ALA A 5 25.80 8.12 -13.59
C ALA A 5 25.12 6.74 -13.51
N LYS A 6 25.81 5.83 -12.82
CA LYS A 6 25.32 4.71 -11.98
C LYS A 6 24.07 3.96 -12.46
N LYS A 7 24.28 2.78 -13.05
CA LYS A 7 23.33 1.67 -12.98
C LYS A 7 23.68 0.85 -11.74
N ASN A 8 22.95 1.06 -10.65
CA ASN A 8 23.15 0.26 -9.45
C ASN A 8 22.35 -1.05 -9.57
N GLN A 9 23.10 -2.12 -9.45
CA GLN A 9 22.72 -3.52 -9.34
C GLN A 9 22.08 -3.80 -7.98
N VAL A 10 20.99 -4.59 -7.98
CA VAL A 10 20.59 -5.58 -6.95
C VAL A 10 19.73 -6.60 -7.73
N GLN A 11 20.28 -7.75 -8.17
CA GLN A 11 20.29 -9.05 -7.46
C GLN A 11 18.92 -9.38 -6.83
N GLU A 12 18.26 -10.52 -6.99
CA GLU A 12 18.68 -11.85 -7.44
C GLU A 12 17.42 -12.73 -7.53
N LYS A 13 17.56 -13.78 -8.35
CA LYS A 13 17.06 -15.15 -8.16
C LYS A 13 15.57 -15.47 -8.27
N ALA A 14 15.34 -16.27 -9.31
CA ALA A 14 14.28 -17.25 -9.47
C ALA A 14 13.94 -18.00 -8.18
N CYS A 15 12.65 -18.11 -7.88
CA CYS A 15 12.13 -19.09 -6.94
C CYS A 15 11.83 -20.38 -7.72
N SER A 16 12.84 -21.24 -7.83
CA SER A 16 12.68 -22.62 -8.27
C SER A 16 12.76 -23.54 -7.06
N LYS A 17 11.63 -24.19 -6.76
CA LYS A 17 11.47 -25.48 -6.04
C LYS A 17 11.90 -25.58 -4.56
N ALA A 18 10.95 -26.15 -3.79
CA ALA A 18 11.07 -26.87 -2.52
C ALA A 18 11.18 -26.04 -1.21
N GLU A 19 10.02 -25.89 -0.57
CA GLU A 19 9.83 -25.89 0.90
C GLU A 19 10.55 -24.79 1.70
N CYS A 20 10.10 -23.54 1.55
CA CYS A 20 10.46 -22.49 2.51
C CYS A 20 9.38 -22.32 3.58
N LYS A 21 9.64 -22.91 4.74
CA LYS A 21 9.04 -22.54 6.03
C LYS A 21 9.69 -21.26 6.56
N ILE A 22 9.53 -20.15 5.81
CA ILE A 22 10.01 -18.80 6.18
C ILE A 22 8.79 -17.87 6.20
N PRO A 23 8.28 -17.45 7.37
CA PRO A 23 7.10 -16.59 7.45
C PRO A 23 7.43 -15.11 7.18
N GLY A 24 7.93 -14.74 5.99
CA GLY A 24 8.22 -13.31 5.73
C GLY A 24 8.83 -12.86 4.40
N CYS A 25 9.38 -13.73 3.54
CA CYS A 25 10.26 -13.27 2.45
C CYS A 25 9.57 -12.62 1.21
N SER A 26 8.24 -12.52 1.17
CA SER A 26 7.53 -11.99 -0.02
C SER A 26 6.39 -11.00 0.24
N LYS A 27 5.96 -10.81 1.50
CA LYS A 27 4.80 -9.97 1.82
C LYS A 27 5.13 -8.48 1.87
N GLU A 28 6.31 -8.12 2.38
CA GLU A 28 6.76 -6.73 2.53
C GLU A 28 6.91 -6.02 1.17
N LYS A 29 7.46 -6.72 0.16
CA LYS A 29 7.59 -6.16 -1.20
C LYS A 29 6.23 -5.91 -1.86
N SER A 30 5.24 -6.77 -1.61
CA SER A 30 3.89 -6.57 -2.10
C SER A 30 3.19 -5.40 -1.41
N LEU A 31 3.36 -5.27 -0.09
CA LEU A 31 2.86 -4.12 0.68
C LEU A 31 3.45 -2.81 0.18
N GLU A 32 4.76 -2.75 -0.07
CA GLU A 32 5.40 -1.55 -0.63
C GLU A 32 4.85 -1.19 -2.02
N LYS A 33 4.57 -2.19 -2.87
CA LYS A 33 3.96 -1.96 -4.18
C LYS A 33 2.53 -1.45 -4.06
N LEU A 34 1.73 -2.04 -3.17
CA LEU A 34 0.37 -1.59 -2.88
C LEU A 34 0.37 -0.16 -2.35
N ALA A 35 1.26 0.14 -1.39
CA ALA A 35 1.47 1.45 -0.80
C ALA A 35 1.85 2.52 -1.84
N LYS A 36 2.66 2.16 -2.85
CA LYS A 36 3.07 3.04 -3.95
C LYS A 36 2.04 3.14 -5.08
N SER A 37 1.07 2.22 -5.16
CA SER A 37 0.05 2.21 -6.21
C SER A 37 -1.00 3.33 -6.05
N GLY A 38 -1.14 3.89 -4.84
CA GLY A 38 -2.19 4.86 -4.52
C GLY A 38 -3.55 4.25 -4.17
N LYS A 39 -3.74 2.93 -4.34
CA LYS A 39 -5.01 2.22 -4.07
C LYS A 39 -5.58 2.49 -2.68
N LEU A 40 -4.71 2.49 -1.66
CA LEU A 40 -5.12 2.75 -0.28
C LEU A 40 -5.63 4.19 -0.10
N GLU A 41 -5.00 5.17 -0.74
CA GLU A 41 -5.42 6.57 -0.67
C GLU A 41 -6.73 6.81 -1.43
N GLU A 42 -6.88 6.19 -2.60
CA GLU A 42 -8.13 6.21 -3.37
C GLU A 42 -9.28 5.59 -2.58
N PHE A 43 -9.04 4.45 -1.93
CA PHE A 43 -10.00 3.78 -1.05
C PHE A 43 -10.42 4.67 0.13
N ILE A 44 -9.45 5.30 0.81
CA ILE A 44 -9.70 6.21 1.94
C ILE A 44 -10.51 7.41 1.47
N LYS A 45 -10.16 8.00 0.31
CA LYS A 45 -10.88 9.14 -0.27
C LYS A 45 -12.31 8.77 -0.67
N LYS A 46 -12.50 7.61 -1.30
CA LYS A 46 -13.83 7.09 -1.68
C LYS A 46 -14.70 6.81 -0.45
N SER A 47 -14.08 6.35 0.63
CA SER A 47 -14.73 6.06 1.91
C SER A 47 -14.79 7.29 2.83
N ASN A 48 -14.27 8.45 2.40
CA ASN A 48 -14.15 9.67 3.21
C ASN A 48 -13.51 9.44 4.60
N GLY A 49 -12.50 8.56 4.67
CA GLY A 49 -11.84 8.17 5.92
C GLY A 49 -12.66 7.27 6.85
N SER A 50 -13.81 6.76 6.40
CA SER A 50 -14.69 5.87 7.17
C SER A 50 -15.13 4.68 6.32
N TRP A 51 -14.66 3.48 6.65
CA TRP A 51 -15.06 2.25 5.98
C TRP A 51 -15.61 1.24 6.98
N ASN A 52 -16.54 0.41 6.52
CA ASN A 52 -17.07 -0.72 7.29
C ASN A 52 -16.27 -1.98 7.01
N HIS A 53 -16.55 -3.04 7.76
CA HIS A 53 -15.95 -4.35 7.54
C HIS A 53 -16.18 -4.86 6.11
N GLN A 54 -17.34 -4.59 5.51
CA GLN A 54 -17.64 -5.00 4.14
C GLN A 54 -16.68 -4.35 3.12
N SER A 55 -16.47 -3.04 3.23
CA SER A 55 -15.56 -2.29 2.36
C SER A 55 -14.10 -2.73 2.53
N TRP A 56 -13.73 -3.14 3.74
CA TRP A 56 -12.44 -3.77 4.00
C TRP A 56 -12.28 -5.10 3.25
N LEU A 57 -13.30 -5.97 3.29
CA LEU A 57 -13.27 -7.24 2.55
C LEU A 57 -13.21 -7.03 1.03
N GLU A 58 -13.93 -6.03 0.51
CA GLU A 58 -13.88 -5.67 -0.92
C GLU A 58 -12.46 -5.23 -1.32
N LEU A 59 -11.81 -4.39 -0.50
CA LEU A 59 -10.42 -3.99 -0.73
C LEU A 59 -9.47 -5.19 -0.71
N CYS A 60 -9.62 -6.10 0.27
CA CYS A 60 -8.82 -7.33 0.32
C CYS A 60 -8.99 -8.19 -0.94
N ALA A 61 -10.21 -8.29 -1.46
CA ALA A 61 -10.50 -9.03 -2.68
C ALA A 61 -9.85 -8.36 -3.91
N ASP A 62 -9.95 -7.04 -4.04
CA ASP A 62 -9.27 -6.28 -5.11
C ASP A 62 -7.75 -6.49 -5.09
N ILE A 63 -7.13 -6.41 -3.91
CA ILE A 63 -5.68 -6.63 -3.73
C ILE A 63 -5.28 -8.05 -4.14
N SER A 64 -6.09 -9.06 -3.78
CA SER A 64 -5.85 -10.45 -4.17
C SER A 64 -5.97 -10.63 -5.69
N LEU A 65 -7.01 -10.07 -6.31
CA LEU A 65 -7.25 -10.12 -7.75
C LEU A 65 -6.13 -9.50 -8.58
N GLU A 66 -5.52 -8.42 -8.09
CA GLU A 66 -4.41 -7.76 -8.75
C GLU A 66 -3.06 -8.49 -8.62
N GLY A 67 -3.01 -9.58 -7.86
CA GLY A 67 -1.81 -10.40 -7.73
C GLY A 67 -0.75 -9.77 -6.81
N TYR A 68 -1.17 -8.97 -5.83
CA TYR A 68 -0.29 -8.54 -4.74
C TYR A 68 -0.01 -9.67 -3.74
N GLU A 69 -0.61 -10.85 -3.92
CA GLU A 69 -0.32 -12.00 -3.07
C GLU A 69 1.07 -12.59 -3.32
N PRO A 70 1.78 -13.01 -2.25
CA PRO A 70 1.35 -13.02 -0.85
C PRO A 70 1.44 -11.62 -0.21
N ILE A 71 0.38 -11.18 0.50
CA ILE A 71 0.32 -9.92 1.24
C ILE A 71 -0.10 -10.15 2.69
N ASP A 72 0.26 -9.22 3.57
CA ASP A 72 -0.11 -9.26 4.99
C ASP A 72 -1.25 -8.27 5.26
N TYR A 73 -2.47 -8.78 5.41
CA TYR A 73 -3.66 -7.95 5.60
C TYR A 73 -3.63 -7.18 6.94
N ASP A 74 -2.99 -7.71 7.99
CA ASP A 74 -2.82 -6.97 9.24
C ASP A 74 -2.01 -5.69 8.99
N GLN A 75 -0.93 -5.79 8.20
CA GLN A 75 -0.12 -4.63 7.83
C GLN A 75 -0.85 -3.68 6.85
N VAL A 76 -1.69 -4.20 5.95
CA VAL A 76 -2.55 -3.34 5.11
C VAL A 76 -3.49 -2.50 6.00
N GLY A 77 -4.05 -3.09 7.05
CA GLY A 77 -4.89 -2.38 8.02
C GLY A 77 -4.15 -1.26 8.74
N VAL A 78 -2.92 -1.51 9.21
CA VAL A 78 -2.06 -0.49 9.82
C VAL A 78 -1.77 0.65 8.83
N LEU A 79 -1.36 0.32 7.60
CA LEU A 79 -1.07 1.30 6.55
C LEU A 79 -2.29 2.15 6.14
N LEU A 80 -3.50 1.58 6.22
CA LEU A 80 -4.75 2.32 6.00
C LEU A 80 -5.03 3.31 7.12
N GLU A 81 -4.89 2.91 8.38
CA GLU A 81 -5.13 3.81 9.52
C GLU A 81 -4.11 4.97 9.52
N GLU A 82 -2.83 4.71 9.19
CA GLU A 82 -1.82 5.76 9.01
C GLU A 82 -2.21 6.76 7.91
N ARG A 83 -2.59 6.28 6.73
CA ARG A 83 -3.02 7.13 5.60
C ARG A 83 -4.31 7.87 5.93
N LYS A 84 -5.23 7.25 6.66
CA LYS A 84 -6.47 7.88 7.13
C LYS A 84 -6.16 9.02 8.07
N ALA A 85 -5.22 8.86 9.00
CA ALA A 85 -4.80 9.95 9.89
C ALA A 85 -4.26 11.16 9.09
N ILE A 86 -3.47 10.91 8.04
CA ILE A 86 -2.97 11.96 7.14
C ILE A 86 -4.12 12.60 6.37
N TYR A 87 -5.00 11.80 5.75
CA TYR A 87 -6.16 12.28 5.01
C TYR A 87 -7.09 13.16 5.87
N LEU A 88 -7.42 12.70 7.08
CA LEU A 88 -8.26 13.45 8.02
C LEU A 88 -7.58 14.70 8.60
N SER A 89 -6.25 14.75 8.60
CA SER A 89 -5.49 15.95 8.98
C SER A 89 -5.50 16.97 7.86
N ASN A 90 -5.34 16.52 6.61
CA ASN A 90 -5.41 17.37 5.42
C ASN A 90 -6.82 17.94 5.19
N LEU A 91 -7.87 17.14 5.41
CA LEU A 91 -9.26 17.63 5.33
C LEU A 91 -9.56 18.78 6.32
N LYS A 92 -8.96 18.74 7.52
CA LYS A 92 -9.14 19.84 8.50
C LYS A 92 -8.40 21.12 8.11
N GLN A 93 -7.38 21.03 7.25
CA GLN A 93 -6.67 22.22 6.76
C GLN A 93 -7.50 22.99 5.71
N GLU A 94 -8.38 22.31 4.96
CA GLU A 94 -9.18 22.92 3.91
C GLU A 94 -10.35 23.75 4.49
N ASP A 95 -10.86 23.40 5.66
CA ASP A 95 -11.92 24.15 6.38
C ASP A 95 -11.41 25.52 6.92
N VAL A 96 -10.11 25.66 7.17
CA VAL A 96 -9.48 26.93 7.60
C VAL A 96 -9.27 27.91 6.44
N LEU A 97 -9.31 27.48 5.18
CA LEU A 97 -9.03 28.34 4.02
C LEU A 97 -10.27 28.94 3.36
N LEU A 98 -11.50 28.57 3.78
CA LEU A 98 -12.73 29.17 3.26
C LEU A 98 -13.29 30.33 4.11
N THR A 99 -12.63 30.67 5.23
CA THR A 99 -13.06 31.77 6.13
C THR A 99 -12.14 32.99 6.05
N LYS A 100 -11.59 33.29 4.88
CA LYS A 100 -10.83 34.52 4.59
C LYS A 100 -11.28 35.18 3.30
#